data_AF-A0A2X4SXM3-F1
#
_entry.id   AF-A0A2X4SXM3-F1
#
_cell.length_a   1.000
_cell.length_b   1.000
_cell.length_c   1.000
_cell.angle_alpha   90.00
_cell.angle_beta   90.00
_cell.angle_gamma   90.00
#
_symmetry.space_group_name_H-M   'P 1'
#
loop_
_entity.id
_entity.type
_entity.pdbx_description
1 polymer ?
#
loop_
_entity_poly.entity_id
_entity_poly.type
_entity_poly.pdbx_seq_one_letter_code
_entity_poly.pdbx_strand_id
1 'polypeptide(L)'
;MWTGGTLGTGLSYQDFFLAVLFGNLLLGIYTAFLGYIGAKSGLSTHLLARYSFGVKGSWLPSLLLGGTQVGWFGVGVAMFAIPVSKATGIDANILIAVSGLLMTLTIFFGISALTILSIIAVPAIVILGSYSVWLAVSGVGGWNI
;
A
#
# COMPACT_ATOMS: atom_id res chain seq x y z
N MET A 1 -0.01 -8.36 -0.26
CA MET A 1 -0.94 -9.48 -0.54
C MET A 1 -0.32 -10.85 -0.24
N TRP A 2 0.90 -11.12 -0.70
CA TRP A 2 1.55 -12.43 -0.52
C TRP A 2 1.95 -12.70 0.94
N THR A 3 2.54 -11.71 1.61
CA THR A 3 3.00 -11.87 3.00
C THR A 3 1.89 -12.23 3.97
N GLY A 4 0.69 -11.63 3.84
CA GLY A 4 -0.45 -11.97 4.70
C GLY A 4 -0.93 -13.41 4.50
N GLY A 5 -1.02 -13.86 3.24
CA GLY A 5 -1.37 -15.25 2.93
C GLY A 5 -0.31 -16.25 3.44
N THR A 6 0.97 -15.97 3.20
CA THR A 6 2.08 -16.82 3.65
C THR A 6 2.17 -16.89 5.18
N LEU A 7 1.97 -15.76 5.88
CA LEU A 7 1.92 -15.74 7.34
C LEU A 7 0.71 -16.52 7.86
N GLY A 8 -0.46 -16.39 7.20
CA GLY A 8 -1.68 -17.10 7.58
C GLY A 8 -1.58 -18.63 7.42
N THR A 9 -0.77 -19.12 6.48
CA THR A 9 -0.51 -20.56 6.33
C THR A 9 0.67 -21.06 7.17
N GLY A 10 1.55 -20.16 7.63
CA GLY A 10 2.79 -20.49 8.33
C GLY A 10 2.75 -20.34 9.85
N LEU A 11 1.73 -19.69 10.41
CA LEU A 11 1.59 -19.42 11.85
C LEU A 11 0.26 -19.95 12.39
N SER A 12 0.19 -20.18 13.70
CA SER A 12 -1.08 -20.42 14.39
C SER A 12 -1.97 -19.17 14.33
N TYR A 13 -3.28 -19.31 14.53
CA TYR A 13 -4.21 -18.18 14.49
C TYR A 13 -3.85 -17.06 15.48
N GLN A 14 -3.46 -17.45 16.71
CA GLN A 14 -3.09 -16.50 17.76
C GLN A 14 -1.78 -15.78 17.41
N ASP A 15 -0.77 -16.51 16.96
CA ASP A 15 0.52 -15.92 16.59
C ASP A 15 0.41 -15.02 15.36
N PHE A 16 -0.41 -15.41 14.38
CA PHE A 16 -0.72 -14.58 13.21
C PHE A 16 -1.36 -13.26 13.63
N PHE A 17 -2.38 -13.30 14.49
CA PHE A 17 -3.06 -12.10 14.96
C PHE A 17 -2.10 -11.17 15.73
N LEU A 18 -1.29 -11.72 16.64
CA LEU A 18 -0.30 -10.95 17.39
C LEU A 18 0.77 -10.35 16.47
N ALA A 19 1.27 -11.12 15.50
CA ALA A 19 2.26 -10.63 14.53
C ALA A 19 1.72 -9.47 13.69
N VAL A 20 0.47 -9.58 13.20
CA VAL A 20 -0.19 -8.50 12.46
C VAL A 20 -0.43 -7.29 13.34
N LEU A 21 -0.91 -7.48 14.57
CA LEU A 21 -1.21 -6.39 15.49
C LEU A 21 0.05 -5.60 15.88
N PHE A 22 1.09 -6.28 16.38
CA PHE A 22 2.32 -5.63 16.80
C PHE A 22 3.11 -5.05 15.62
N GLY A 23 3.12 -5.74 14.47
CA GLY A 23 3.76 -5.24 13.25
C GLY A 23 3.15 -3.93 12.78
N ASN A 24 1.81 -3.86 12.71
CA ASN A 24 1.11 -2.63 12.33
C ASN A 24 1.20 -1.54 13.39
N LEU A 25 1.19 -1.89 14.68
CA LEU A 25 1.33 -0.91 15.76
C LEU A 25 2.71 -0.24 15.72
N LEU A 26 3.79 -1.03 15.57
CA LEU A 26 5.15 -0.51 15.46
C LEU A 26 5.30 0.39 14.23
N LEU A 27 4.77 -0.05 13.08
CA LEU A 27 4.76 0.76 11.86
C LEU A 27 3.95 2.04 12.04
N GLY A 28 2.80 1.98 12.70
CA GLY A 28 1.93 3.12 12.99
C GLY A 28 2.63 4.15 13.87
N ILE A 29 3.30 3.71 14.94
CA ILE A 29 4.09 4.59 15.82
C ILE A 29 5.21 5.26 15.03
N TYR A 30 5.97 4.47 14.26
CA TYR A 30 7.08 4.99 13.45
C TYR A 30 6.61 6.06 12.44
N THR A 31 5.54 5.75 11.70
CA THR A 31 4.97 6.69 10.71
C THR A 31 4.34 7.92 11.36
N ALA A 32 3.73 7.80 12.55
CA ALA A 32 3.20 8.93 13.31
C ALA A 32 4.31 9.91 13.72
N PHE A 33 5.45 9.42 14.19
CA PHE A 33 6.59 10.28 14.52
C PHE A 33 7.14 11.00 13.28
N LEU A 34 7.31 10.28 12.16
CA LEU A 34 7.74 10.90 10.91
C LEU A 34 6.74 11.95 10.41
N GLY A 35 5.44 11.65 10.48
CA GLY A 35 4.37 12.57 10.12
C GLY A 35 4.37 13.82 10.99
N TYR A 36 4.57 13.67 12.30
CA TYR A 36 4.69 14.78 13.25
C TYR A 36 5.90 15.68 12.92
N ILE A 37 7.07 15.09 12.67
CA ILE A 37 8.28 15.84 12.30
C ILE A 37 8.08 16.58 10.97
N GLY A 38 7.50 15.93 9.96
CA GLY A 38 7.19 16.54 8.68
C GLY A 38 6.20 17.71 8.81
N ALA A 39 5.12 17.52 9.57
CA ALA A 39 4.12 18.56 9.81
C ALA A 39 4.69 19.76 10.58
N LYS A 40 5.53 19.52 11.60
CA LYS A 40 6.13 20.59 12.41
C LYS A 40 7.23 21.35 11.67
N SER A 41 8.03 20.66 10.86
CA SER A 41 9.15 21.28 10.14
C SER A 41 8.74 21.94 8.83
N GLY A 42 7.62 21.51 8.21
CA GLY A 42 7.22 21.94 6.87
C GLY A 42 8.18 21.48 5.76
N LEU A 43 9.12 20.59 6.10
CA LEU A 43 10.13 20.09 5.17
C LEU A 43 9.69 18.76 4.56
N SER A 44 10.03 18.57 3.28
CA SER A 44 9.87 17.26 2.65
C SER A 44 10.87 16.24 3.23
N THR A 45 10.55 14.96 3.13
CA THR A 45 11.43 13.87 3.57
C THR A 45 12.83 13.96 2.93
N HIS A 46 12.90 14.41 1.67
CA HIS A 46 14.17 14.65 0.98
C HIS A 46 14.99 15.78 1.64
N LEU A 47 14.33 16.87 2.04
CA LEU A 47 15.01 17.97 2.74
C LEU A 47 15.46 17.55 4.13
N LEU A 48 14.65 16.78 4.87
CA LEU A 48 15.05 16.21 6.16
C LEU A 48 16.28 15.29 6.04
N ALA A 49 16.34 14.48 4.97
CA ALA A 49 17.52 13.66 4.67
C ALA A 49 18.75 14.52 4.36
N ARG A 50 18.58 15.65 3.67
CA ARG A 50 19.66 16.61 3.39
C ARG A 50 20.16 17.32 4.65
N TYR A 51 19.28 17.64 5.60
CA TYR A 51 19.69 18.19 6.89
C TYR A 51 20.46 17.17 7.74
N SER A 52 20.08 15.90 7.68
CA SER A 52 20.69 14.85 8.51
C SER A 52 22.02 14.33 7.93
N PHE A 53 22.10 14.14 6.61
CA PHE A 53 23.24 13.52 5.93
C PHE A 53 24.06 14.48 5.06
N GLY A 54 23.68 15.76 5.01
CA GLY A 54 24.30 16.75 4.13
C GLY A 54 23.92 16.58 2.65
N VAL A 55 24.45 17.46 1.80
CA VAL A 55 24.08 17.55 0.37
C VAL A 55 24.44 16.30 -0.44
N LYS A 56 25.63 15.73 -0.19
CA LYS A 56 26.10 14.52 -0.90
C LYS A 56 25.63 13.24 -0.21
N GLY A 57 25.54 13.23 1.12
CA GLY A 57 25.10 12.05 1.87
C GLY A 57 23.61 11.76 1.72
N SER A 58 22.77 12.77 1.42
CA SER A 58 21.33 12.55 1.22
C SER A 58 20.97 11.83 -0.07
N TRP A 59 21.91 11.65 -1.01
CA TRP A 59 21.64 11.01 -2.29
C TRP A 59 21.20 9.57 -2.12
N LEU A 60 21.88 8.81 -1.26
CA LEU A 60 21.58 7.41 -1.04
C LEU A 60 20.18 7.22 -0.40
N PRO A 61 19.83 7.85 0.74
CA PRO A 61 18.48 7.80 1.28
C PRO A 61 17.42 8.25 0.28
N SER A 62 17.69 9.32 -0.47
CA SER A 62 16.72 9.86 -1.43
C SER A 62 16.49 8.92 -2.62
N LEU A 63 17.55 8.27 -3.10
CA LEU A 63 17.47 7.27 -4.16
C LEU A 63 16.69 6.05 -3.68
N LEU A 64 16.96 5.57 -2.47
CA LEU A 64 16.24 4.42 -1.89
C LEU A 64 14.76 4.73 -1.71
N LEU A 65 14.42 5.90 -1.19
CA LEU A 65 13.04 6.35 -1.04
C LEU A 65 12.34 6.49 -2.40
N GLY A 66 12.96 7.18 -3.37
CA GLY A 66 12.39 7.33 -4.71
C GLY A 66 12.25 6.00 -5.44
N GLY A 67 13.29 5.18 -5.43
CA GLY A 67 13.31 3.87 -6.09
C GLY A 67 12.28 2.90 -5.51
N THR A 68 12.09 2.89 -4.19
CA THR A 68 11.03 2.07 -3.58
C THR A 68 9.64 2.55 -3.98
N GLN A 69 9.39 3.86 -4.08
CA GLN A 69 8.09 4.35 -4.56
C GLN A 69 7.82 3.94 -6.01
N VAL A 70 8.82 3.98 -6.89
CA VAL A 70 8.68 3.51 -8.28
C VAL A 70 8.38 2.01 -8.32
N GLY A 71 9.05 1.20 -7.50
CA GLY A 71 8.76 -0.23 -7.39
C GLY A 71 7.32 -0.51 -6.93
N TRP A 72 6.86 0.19 -5.89
CA TRP A 72 5.48 0.05 -5.39
C TRP A 72 4.42 0.55 -6.37
N PHE A 73 4.73 1.58 -7.17
CA PHE A 73 3.85 2.02 -8.25
C PHE A 73 3.62 0.89 -9.27
N GLY A 74 4.70 0.24 -9.73
CA GLY A 74 4.58 -0.89 -10.67
C GLY A 74 3.75 -2.05 -10.10
N VAL A 75 3.98 -2.41 -8.84
CA VAL A 75 3.17 -3.43 -8.14
C VAL A 75 1.70 -3.00 -8.08
N GLY A 76 1.41 -1.74 -7.73
CA GLY A 76 0.05 -1.22 -7.65
C GLY A 76 -0.71 -1.30 -8.97
N VAL A 77 -0.07 -0.91 -10.07
CA VAL A 77 -0.66 -1.00 -11.43
C VAL A 77 -0.93 -2.45 -11.81
N ALA A 78 -0.01 -3.36 -11.54
CA ALA A 78 -0.19 -4.79 -11.81
C ALA A 78 -1.30 -5.41 -10.96
N MET A 79 -1.45 -4.99 -9.70
CA MET A 79 -2.51 -5.44 -8.80
C MET A 79 -3.92 -5.06 -9.29
N PHE A 80 -4.04 -3.98 -10.07
CA PHE A 80 -5.28 -3.64 -10.76
C PHE A 80 -5.43 -4.41 -12.09
N ALA A 81 -4.40 -4.39 -12.93
CA ALA A 81 -4.49 -4.89 -14.30
C ALA A 81 -4.69 -6.41 -14.38
N ILE A 82 -4.02 -7.21 -13.54
CA ILE A 82 -4.08 -8.68 -13.62
C ILE A 82 -5.49 -9.21 -13.29
N PRO A 83 -6.14 -8.82 -12.17
CA PRO A 83 -7.50 -9.27 -11.87
C PRO A 83 -8.53 -8.77 -12.90
N VAL A 84 -8.40 -7.51 -13.36
CA VAL A 84 -9.32 -6.95 -14.37
C VAL A 84 -9.18 -7.66 -15.71
N SER A 85 -7.95 -7.97 -16.12
CA SER A 85 -7.67 -8.78 -17.30
C SER A 85 -8.36 -10.14 -17.21
N LYS A 86 -8.25 -10.83 -16.07
CA LYS A 86 -8.93 -12.11 -15.85
C LYS A 86 -10.46 -12.02 -15.88
N ALA A 87 -11.03 -10.92 -15.40
CA ALA A 87 -12.48 -10.74 -15.36
C ALA A 87 -13.07 -10.29 -16.70
N THR A 88 -12.33 -9.51 -17.49
CA THR A 88 -12.82 -8.87 -18.73
C THR A 88 -12.29 -9.52 -20.01
N GLY A 89 -11.21 -10.30 -19.92
CA GLY A 89 -10.50 -10.85 -21.08
C GLY A 89 -9.60 -9.85 -21.82
N ILE A 90 -9.52 -8.59 -21.36
CA ILE A 90 -8.65 -7.57 -21.96
C ILE A 90 -7.18 -7.88 -21.65
N ASP A 91 -6.29 -7.64 -22.61
CA ASP A 91 -4.85 -7.86 -22.43
C ASP A 91 -4.29 -7.05 -21.24
N ALA A 92 -3.51 -7.74 -20.40
CA ALA A 92 -2.95 -7.14 -19.19
C ALA A 92 -1.97 -6.00 -19.50
N ASN A 93 -1.21 -6.05 -20.60
CA ASN A 93 -0.25 -4.99 -20.94
C ASN A 93 -0.97 -3.70 -21.33
N ILE A 94 -2.09 -3.81 -22.06
CA ILE A 94 -2.95 -2.66 -22.38
C ILE A 94 -3.50 -2.06 -21.08
N LEU A 95 -4.01 -2.88 -20.17
CA LEU A 95 -4.53 -2.41 -18.89
C LEU A 95 -3.44 -1.76 -18.03
N ILE A 96 -2.23 -2.32 -17.99
CA ILE A 96 -1.07 -1.72 -17.29
C ILE A 96 -0.75 -0.34 -17.87
N ALA A 97 -0.64 -0.23 -19.20
CA ALA A 97 -0.30 1.02 -19.86
C ALA A 97 -1.36 2.10 -19.60
N VAL A 98 -2.65 1.76 -19.78
CA VAL A 98 -3.75 2.71 -19.61
C VAL A 98 -3.93 3.10 -18.15
N SER A 99 -3.96 2.14 -17.22
CA SER A 99 -4.15 2.43 -15.79
C SER A 99 -2.94 3.16 -15.19
N GLY A 100 -1.72 2.81 -15.57
CA GLY A 100 -0.50 3.52 -15.16
C GLY A 100 -0.50 4.97 -15.64
N LEU A 101 -0.92 5.22 -16.89
CA LEU A 101 -1.04 6.58 -17.44
C LEU A 101 -2.13 7.37 -16.70
N LEU A 102 -3.32 6.79 -16.50
CA LEU A 102 -4.41 7.44 -15.74
C LEU A 102 -3.99 7.76 -14.30
N MET A 103 -3.35 6.83 -13.60
CA MET A 103 -2.85 7.05 -12.23
C MET A 103 -1.79 8.16 -12.19
N THR A 104 -0.91 8.21 -13.19
CA THR A 104 0.07 9.30 -13.30
C THR A 104 -0.63 10.64 -13.55
N LEU A 105 -1.65 10.68 -14.40
CA LEU A 105 -2.42 11.90 -14.66
C LEU A 105 -3.19 12.39 -13.42
N THR A 106 -3.67 11.50 -12.55
CA THR A 106 -4.40 11.92 -11.35
C THR A 106 -3.56 12.75 -10.38
N ILE A 107 -2.22 12.66 -10.44
CA ILE A 107 -1.34 13.44 -9.56
C ILE A 107 -1.37 14.95 -9.87
N PHE A 108 -1.75 15.35 -11.09
CA PHE A 108 -1.89 16.76 -11.47
C PHE A 108 -3.00 17.47 -10.70
N PHE A 109 -3.96 16.72 -10.14
CA PHE A 109 -5.03 17.26 -9.29
C PHE A 109 -4.59 17.47 -7.83
N GLY A 110 -3.33 17.18 -7.50
CA GLY A 110 -2.69 17.53 -6.24
C GLY A 110 -3.12 16.69 -5.03
N ILE A 111 -2.67 17.11 -3.85
CA ILE A 111 -2.87 16.39 -2.56
C ILE A 111 -4.34 16.29 -2.19
N SER A 112 -5.16 17.31 -2.49
CA SER A 112 -6.59 17.30 -2.16
C SER A 112 -7.34 16.15 -2.84
N ALA A 113 -7.03 15.86 -4.12
CA ALA A 113 -7.62 14.73 -4.83
C ALA A 113 -7.21 13.38 -4.22
N LEU A 114 -5.93 13.24 -3.83
CA LEU A 114 -5.41 12.04 -3.19
C LEU A 114 -6.07 11.76 -1.84
N THR A 115 -6.33 12.81 -1.05
CA THR A 115 -7.01 12.69 0.25
C THR A 115 -8.45 12.20 0.08
N ILE A 116 -9.22 12.80 -0.84
CA ILE A 116 -10.61 12.38 -1.11
C ILE A 116 -10.64 10.94 -1.60
N LEU A 117 -9.75 10.60 -2.55
CA LEU A 117 -9.63 9.23 -3.05
C LEU A 117 -9.36 8.24 -1.91
N SER A 118 -8.45 8.58 -1.00
CA SER A 118 -8.09 7.72 0.14
C SER A 118 -9.25 7.53 1.12
N ILE A 119 -10.01 8.60 1.41
CA ILE A 119 -11.17 8.57 2.30
C ILE A 119 -12.25 7.61 1.79
N ILE A 120 -12.39 7.45 0.47
CA ILE A 120 -13.37 6.54 -0.14
C ILE A 120 -12.77 5.14 -0.34
N ALA A 121 -11.55 5.07 -0.85
CA ALA A 121 -10.91 3.80 -1.20
C ALA A 121 -10.64 2.93 0.03
N VAL A 122 -10.18 3.50 1.15
CA VAL A 122 -9.85 2.72 2.35
C VAL A 122 -11.08 1.99 2.92
N PRO A 123 -12.22 2.66 3.18
CA PRO A 123 -13.45 1.96 3.60
C PRO A 123 -13.93 0.93 2.58
N ALA A 124 -13.88 1.26 1.29
CA ALA A 124 -14.30 0.32 0.24
C ALA A 124 -13.46 -0.97 0.26
N ILE A 125 -12.15 -0.87 0.43
CA ILE A 125 -11.25 -2.02 0.56
C ILE A 125 -11.61 -2.86 1.79
N VAL A 126 -11.89 -2.22 2.93
CA VAL A 126 -12.28 -2.93 4.17
C VAL A 126 -13.60 -3.69 3.98
N ILE A 127 -14.61 -3.06 3.39
CA ILE A 127 -15.92 -3.67 3.16
C ILE A 127 -15.81 -4.84 2.19
N LEU A 128 -15.20 -4.62 1.01
CA LEU A 128 -15.08 -5.65 -0.01
C LEU A 128 -14.16 -6.80 0.44
N GLY A 129 -13.07 -6.48 1.14
CA GLY A 129 -12.17 -7.47 1.72
C GLY A 129 -12.88 -8.33 2.77
N SER A 130 -13.61 -7.72 3.69
CA SER A 130 -14.38 -8.45 4.72
C SER A 130 -15.46 -9.33 4.11
N TYR A 131 -16.15 -8.83 3.08
CA TYR A 131 -17.14 -9.61 2.33
C TYR A 131 -16.51 -10.81 1.62
N SER A 132 -15.32 -10.62 1.01
CA SER A 132 -14.58 -11.71 0.38
C SER A 132 -14.15 -12.78 1.39
N VAL A 133 -13.74 -12.39 2.60
CA VAL A 133 -13.43 -13.33 3.69
C VAL A 133 -14.68 -14.08 4.13
N TRP A 134 -15.81 -13.39 4.30
CA TRP A 134 -17.07 -14.03 4.69
C TRP A 134 -17.54 -15.07 3.66
N LEU A 135 -17.44 -14.76 2.36
CA LEU A 135 -17.72 -15.72 1.29
C LEU A 135 -16.77 -16.93 1.33
N ALA A 136 -15.48 -16.72 1.58
CA ALA A 136 -14.51 -17.80 1.68
C ALA A 136 -14.81 -18.72 2.88
N VAL A 137 -15.14 -18.16 4.05
CA VAL A 137 -15.43 -18.96 5.26
C VAL A 137 -16.76 -19.72 5.12
N SER A 138 -17.80 -19.08 4.56
CA SER A 138 -19.10 -19.72 4.33
C SER A 138 -19.06 -20.78 3.23
N GLY A 139 -18.33 -20.52 2.13
CA GLY A 139 -18.22 -21.43 0.99
C GLY A 139 -17.35 -22.66 1.24
N VAL A 140 -16.35 -22.57 2.13
CA VAL A 140 -15.45 -23.68 2.47
C VAL A 140 -15.87 -24.42 3.77
N GLY A 141 -16.99 -24.01 4.39
CA GLY A 141 -17.53 -24.68 5.57
C GLY A 141 -16.76 -24.41 6.87
N GLY A 142 -16.01 -23.30 6.95
CA GLY A 142 -15.14 -22.96 8.08
C GLY A 142 -15.86 -22.65 9.41
N TRP A 143 -17.20 -22.64 9.42
CA TRP A 143 -18.02 -22.49 10.63
C TRP A 143 -18.21 -23.80 11.42
N ASN A 144 -17.75 -24.94 10.90
CA ASN A 144 -17.88 -26.28 11.52
C ASN A 144 -16.56 -26.80 12.12
N ILE A 145 -15.69 -25.92 12.62
CA ILE A 145 -14.52 -26.29 13.44
C ILE A 145 -14.76 -25.80 14.86
#